data_AF-A0A150XCL7-F1
#
_entry.id   AF-A0A150XCL7-F1
#
_cell.length_a   1.000
_cell.length_b   1.000
_cell.length_c   1.000
_cell.angle_alpha   90.00
_cell.angle_beta   90.00
_cell.angle_gamma   90.00
#
_symmetry.space_group_name_H-M   'P 1'
#
loop_
_entity.id
_entity.type
_entity.pdbx_description
1 polymer ?
#
loop_
_entity_poly.entity_id
_entity_poly.type
_entity_poly.pdbx_seq_one_letter_code
_entity_poly.pdbx_strand_id
1 'polypeptide(L)'
;MKDFTIIERTSGERIPMIGTITGVYNSQTSINGFKKRFIQAVSEHFDIADFNHDELPNLFDGEIKWEVEIEAEGINYPLVIMETYLY
;
A
#
# COMPACT_ATOMS: atom_id res chain seq x y z
N MET A 1 -10.25 3.23 -13.62
CA MET A 1 -10.39 3.07 -12.16
C MET A 1 -9.70 1.78 -11.80
N LYS A 2 -8.88 1.76 -10.75
CA LYS A 2 -8.16 0.59 -10.26
C LYS A 2 -8.44 0.45 -8.76
N ASP A 3 -8.45 -0.79 -8.28
CA ASP A 3 -8.46 -1.11 -6.86
C ASP A 3 -7.12 -1.74 -6.50
N PHE A 4 -6.65 -1.51 -5.28
CA PHE A 4 -5.34 -1.98 -4.83
C PHE A 4 -5.44 -2.68 -3.50
N THR A 5 -4.85 -3.87 -3.39
CA THR A 5 -4.71 -4.59 -2.13
C THR A 5 -3.29 -4.43 -1.61
N ILE A 6 -3.16 -4.16 -0.31
CA ILE A 6 -1.89 -4.03 0.39
C ILE A 6 -1.71 -5.28 1.24
N ILE A 7 -0.57 -5.93 1.10
CA ILE A 7 -0.19 -7.13 1.85
C ILE A 7 1.20 -6.96 2.43
N GLU A 8 1.47 -7.63 3.55
CA GLU A 8 2.84 -7.72 4.06
C GLU A 8 3.66 -8.69 3.21
N ARG A 9 4.92 -8.35 2.96
CA ARG A 9 5.88 -9.25 2.32
C ARG A 9 6.61 -10.07 3.39
N THR A 10 5.92 -11.06 3.96
CA THR A 10 6.55 -12.00 4.88
C THR A 10 7.02 -13.26 4.15
N SER A 11 8.03 -13.93 4.68
CA SER A 11 8.55 -15.21 4.16
C SER A 11 7.77 -16.44 4.68
N GLY A 12 6.66 -16.22 5.39
CA GLY A 12 5.85 -17.26 6.02
C GLY A 12 4.70 -17.78 5.15
N GLU A 13 4.09 -18.88 5.56
CA GLU A 13 2.93 -19.49 4.87
C GLU A 13 1.66 -18.61 4.91
N ARG A 14 1.63 -17.61 5.79
CA ARG A 14 0.55 -16.62 5.89
C ARG A 14 1.08 -15.25 5.53
N ILE A 15 0.56 -14.72 4.43
CA ILE A 15 0.76 -13.34 4.00
C ILE A 15 -0.45 -12.54 4.51
N PRO A 16 -0.33 -11.82 5.63
CA PRO A 16 -1.41 -11.01 6.16
C PRO A 16 -1.77 -9.88 5.18
N MET A 17 -3.08 -9.73 4.95
CA MET A 17 -3.64 -8.63 4.17
C MET A 17 -3.85 -7.44 5.11
N ILE A 18 -3.28 -6.29 4.73
CA ILE A 18 -3.42 -5.02 5.47
C ILE A 18 -4.77 -4.38 5.12
N GLY A 19 -5.12 -4.37 3.83
CA GLY A 19 -6.43 -3.87 3.39
C GLY A 19 -6.52 -3.63 1.89
N THR A 20 -7.69 -3.17 1.46
CA THR A 20 -7.97 -2.85 0.05
C THR A 20 -8.41 -1.40 -0.10
N ILE A 21 -7.76 -0.67 -1.01
CA ILE A 21 -8.08 0.69 -1.40
C ILE A 21 -8.75 0.66 -2.76
N THR A 22 -10.05 0.94 -2.77
CA THR A 22 -10.88 0.92 -3.97
C THR A 22 -11.08 2.30 -4.57
N GLY A 23 -11.40 2.34 -5.86
CA GLY A 23 -11.86 3.54 -6.56
C GLY A 23 -10.76 4.54 -6.90
N VAL A 24 -9.57 4.07 -7.27
CA VAL A 24 -8.43 4.94 -7.60
C VAL A 24 -8.42 5.27 -9.09
N TYR A 25 -8.30 6.55 -9.42
CA TYR A 25 -8.26 7.09 -10.77
C TYR A 25 -6.88 7.65 -11.09
N ASN A 26 -6.55 7.72 -12.39
CA ASN A 26 -5.33 8.36 -12.85
C ASN A 26 -5.48 9.89 -12.83
N SER A 27 -5.53 10.44 -11.62
CA SER A 27 -5.57 11.88 -11.36
C SER A 27 -4.83 12.19 -10.06
N GLN A 28 -4.18 13.35 -9.99
CA GLN A 28 -3.39 13.72 -8.82
C GLN A 28 -4.22 13.70 -7.52
N THR A 29 -5.47 14.16 -7.58
CA THR A 29 -6.40 14.14 -6.44
C THR A 29 -6.67 12.72 -5.96
N SER A 30 -6.92 11.78 -6.88
CA SER A 30 -7.21 10.40 -6.52
C SER A 30 -5.96 9.66 -6.04
N ILE A 31 -4.80 9.93 -6.64
CA ILE A 31 -3.51 9.40 -6.18
C ILE A 31 -3.20 9.92 -4.77
N ASN A 32 -3.39 11.22 -4.49
CA ASN A 32 -3.22 11.76 -3.14
C ASN A 32 -4.20 11.12 -2.14
N GLY A 33 -5.43 10.84 -2.57
CA GLY A 33 -6.41 10.09 -1.78
C GLY A 33 -5.96 8.66 -1.48
N PHE A 34 -5.39 7.97 -2.47
CA PHE A 34 -4.77 6.66 -2.27
C PHE A 34 -3.66 6.74 -1.23
N LYS A 35 -2.71 7.69 -1.36
CA LYS A 35 -1.58 7.81 -0.42
C LYS A 35 -2.07 7.97 1.02
N LYS A 36 -3.09 8.80 1.26
CA LYS A 36 -3.68 8.97 2.59
C LYS A 36 -4.31 7.68 3.13
N ARG A 37 -5.07 6.96 2.30
CA ARG A 37 -5.71 5.70 2.71
C ARG A 37 -4.68 4.58 2.93
N PHE A 38 -3.60 4.57 2.15
CA PHE A 38 -2.48 3.65 2.30
C PHE A 38 -1.79 3.85 3.66
N ILE A 39 -1.41 5.10 3.93
CA ILE A 39 -0.85 5.55 5.20
C ILE A 39 -1.75 5.11 6.36
N GLN A 40 -3.04 5.43 6.30
CA GLN A 40 -3.99 5.07 7.35
C GLN A 40 -4.06 3.54 7.57
N ALA A 41 -4.20 2.74 6.51
CA ALA A 41 -4.32 1.30 6.62
C ALA A 41 -3.06 0.65 7.24
N VAL A 42 -1.88 1.14 6.84
CA VAL A 42 -0.61 0.67 7.41
C VAL A 42 -0.47 1.09 8.88
N SER A 43 -0.79 2.34 9.22
CA SER A 43 -0.79 2.86 10.60
C SER A 43 -1.64 2.01 11.53
N GLU A 44 -2.88 1.74 11.12
CA GLU A 44 -3.84 0.98 11.91
C GLU A 44 -3.40 -0.48 12.07
N HIS A 45 -2.77 -1.07 11.05
CA HIS A 45 -2.34 -2.46 11.07
C HIS A 45 -1.11 -2.71 11.96
N PHE A 46 -0.14 -1.79 11.94
CA PHE A 46 1.09 -1.91 12.74
C PHE A 46 1.05 -1.14 14.07
N ASP A 47 -0.06 -0.45 14.38
CA ASP A 47 -0.20 0.44 15.54
C ASP A 47 0.89 1.53 15.62
N ILE A 48 1.22 2.10 14.45
CA ILE A 48 2.28 3.10 14.28
C ILE A 48 1.72 4.49 13.95
N ALA A 49 2.18 5.49 14.68
CA ALA A 49 1.71 6.88 14.55
C ALA A 49 2.43 7.66 13.44
N ASP A 50 3.65 7.25 13.09
CA ASP A 50 4.45 7.91 12.07
C ASP A 50 5.28 6.88 11.30
N PHE A 51 5.41 7.07 10.01
CA PHE A 51 6.27 6.27 9.16
C PHE A 51 6.96 7.15 8.14
N ASN A 52 8.19 6.76 7.82
CA ASN A 52 8.90 7.26 6.66
C ASN A 52 8.68 6.29 5.50
N HIS A 53 8.40 6.82 4.31
CA HIS A 53 8.33 6.02 3.09
C HIS A 53 9.11 6.74 1.97
N ASP A 54 9.99 6.01 1.28
CA ASP A 54 10.90 6.55 0.25
C ASP A 54 10.22 6.81 -1.12
N GLU A 55 9.01 7.34 -1.08
CA GLU A 55 8.06 7.51 -2.20
C GLU A 55 7.24 6.26 -2.57
N LEU A 56 5.92 6.46 -2.60
CA LEU A 56 5.00 5.47 -3.15
C LEU A 56 5.12 5.38 -4.68
N PRO A 57 4.99 4.18 -5.26
CA PRO A 57 5.18 3.93 -6.68
C PRO A 57 4.12 4.60 -7.54
N ASN A 58 4.41 4.72 -8.85
CA ASN A 58 3.42 5.17 -9.83
C ASN A 58 2.40 4.06 -10.15
N LEU A 59 1.23 4.13 -9.52
CA LEU A 59 0.15 3.14 -9.66
C LEU A 59 -0.41 2.94 -11.09
N PHE A 60 -0.04 3.81 -12.03
CA PHE A 60 -0.52 3.80 -13.42
C PHE A 60 0.62 3.66 -14.44
N ASP A 61 1.80 3.20 -14.03
CA ASP A 61 2.94 2.91 -14.91
C ASP A 61 2.75 1.66 -15.79
N GLY A 62 1.75 0.83 -15.50
CA GLY A 62 1.44 -0.40 -16.24
C GLY A 62 1.79 -1.68 -15.49
N GLU A 63 2.47 -1.58 -14.36
CA GLU A 63 2.68 -2.71 -13.45
C GLU A 63 1.38 -3.07 -12.72
N ILE A 64 1.32 -4.33 -12.27
CA ILE A 64 0.20 -4.86 -11.45
C ILE A 64 0.61 -5.06 -9.99
N LYS A 65 1.91 -4.95 -9.69
CA LYS A 65 2.49 -5.22 -8.38
C LYS A 65 3.66 -4.27 -8.15
N TRP A 66 3.72 -3.67 -6.97
CA TRP A 66 4.85 -2.88 -6.52
C TRP A 66 5.29 -3.31 -5.13
N GLU A 67 6.59 -3.44 -4.96
CA GLU A 67 7.21 -3.71 -3.66
C GLU A 67 7.60 -2.36 -3.05
N VAL A 68 7.15 -2.11 -1.82
CA VAL A 68 7.42 -0.88 -1.08
C VAL A 68 7.96 -1.24 0.28
N GLU A 69 8.83 -0.41 0.83
CA GLU A 69 9.33 -0.57 2.19
C GLU A 69 8.94 0.67 3.00
N ILE A 70 8.44 0.44 4.20
CA ILE A 70 8.08 1.49 5.14
C ILE A 70 8.96 1.35 6.35
N GLU A 71 9.58 2.43 6.79
CA GLU A 71 10.32 2.48 8.03
C GLU A 71 9.44 3.11 9.12
N ALA A 72 9.23 2.39 10.21
CA ALA A 72 8.58 2.91 11.40
C ALA A 72 9.30 2.45 12.66
N GLU A 73 9.64 3.40 13.53
CA GLU A 73 10.38 3.16 14.78
C GLU A 73 11.71 2.40 14.59
N GLY A 74 12.37 2.58 13.43
CA GLY A 74 13.61 1.88 13.09
C GLY A 74 13.42 0.42 12.65
N ILE A 75 12.19 0.01 12.38
CA ILE A 75 11.84 -1.30 11.81
C ILE A 75 11.35 -1.09 10.37
N ASN A 76 11.90 -1.90 9.45
CA ASN A 76 11.48 -1.91 8.06
C ASN A 76 10.37 -2.94 7.85
N TYR A 77 9.25 -2.47 7.32
CA TYR A 77 8.07 -3.25 6.96
C TYR A 77 8.00 -3.37 5.45
N PRO A 78 8.44 -4.51 4.86
CA PRO A 78 8.33 -4.71 3.43
C PRO A 78 6.88 -5.05 3.10
N LEU A 79 6.26 -4.26 2.23
CA LEU A 79 4.88 -4.42 1.80
C LEU A 79 4.82 -4.62 0.28
N VAL A 80 3.68 -5.15 -0.16
CA VAL A 80 3.34 -5.24 -1.58
C VAL A 80 2.00 -4.57 -1.81
N ILE A 81 1.97 -3.69 -2.81
CA ILE A 81 0.74 -3.11 -3.37
C ILE A 81 0.44 -3.91 -4.64
N MET A 82 -0.77 -4.46 -4.76
CA MET A 82 -1.19 -5.21 -5.95
C MET A 82 -2.48 -4.64 -6.50
N GLU A 83 -2.55 -4.43 -7.81
CA GLU A 83 -3.82 -4.19 -8.49
C GLU A 83 -4.75 -5.38 -8.27
N THR A 84 -6.00 -5.11 -7.89
CA THR A 84 -7.02 -6.12 -7.61
C THR A 84 -8.26 -5.81 -8.43
N TYR A 85 -8.90 -6.88 -8.91
CA TYR A 85 -10.18 -6.81 -9.62
C TYR A 85 -11.28 -7.29 -8.69
N LEU A 86 -12.09 -6.35 -8.18
CA LEU A 86 -13.31 -6.67 -7.45
C LEU A 86 -14.43 -6.88 -8.49
N TYR A 87 -14.99 -8.09 -8.54
CA TYR A 87 -16.12 -8.45 -9.43
C TYR A 87 -17.47 -8.18 -8.77
#